data_AF-A0A7Y7C801-F1
#
_entry.id   AF-A0A7Y7C801-F1
#
_cell.length_a   1.000
_cell.length_b   1.000
_cell.length_c   1.000
_cell.angle_alpha   90.00
_cell.angle_beta   90.00
_cell.angle_gamma   90.00
#
_symmetry.space_group_name_H-M   'P 1'
#
loop_
_entity.id
_entity.type
_entity.pdbx_description
1 polymer ?
#
loop_
_entity_poly.entity_id
_entity_poly.type
_entity_poly.pdbx_seq_one_letter_code
_entity_poly.pdbx_strand_id
1 'polypeptide(L)'
;MTQTQKNMRRRVLGALMLTLGATGCGTSESAPPPREPRTPVAEMSPALASEQVCVEIFFWAKSRTLCKPRGSSIDSLLSEFKPTQEALCDTFTDAELRSQCKSKPPYVFAPAGDSANPSIWVQRTEEVQGYFRMSIGASMAIYETSLEKMESVGEDMVGPSQRELDGRNKRRADARARVGDGLKARATAEQRAASADLATQRETLEEYKHHFASYQFALEALEPQVTTTLAAFVTYRDGEAALFTQLEDISTRASAATLAQLGALQGELVDLSRTESQRPQQLQMDARRLVHSMGQIHARHLLATEPFSSFLARNNLPRVNLTERSAIVLNNISSYADARYARVATAVAKLLEGMRLRRGALVTSQANAATRQTLATAATLKASEAFLANANQRTTALWQLPPRSTKLKYFFLASKHVDFESILQLEPLCANVSTTSTPWMETGCIALRRQFTSARNYLNTTLPNMVRLNVTNMRRAGVSEALLVDVETHLNNANLRQAVLAHDVALRASDL
;
A
#
# COMPACT_ATOMS: atom_id res chain seq x y z
N MET A 1 -28.17 -1.09 26.94
CA MET A 1 -27.79 -0.20 25.83
C MET A 1 -27.93 1.25 26.28
N THR A 2 -26.82 1.97 26.45
CA THR A 2 -26.79 3.30 27.07
C THR A 2 -26.86 4.42 26.01
N GLN A 3 -27.45 5.54 26.42
CA GLN A 3 -27.74 6.76 25.64
C GLN A 3 -26.51 7.37 24.95
N THR A 4 -25.30 6.98 25.39
CA THR A 4 -24.00 7.32 24.81
C THR A 4 -23.74 6.67 23.45
N GLN A 5 -24.30 5.48 23.14
CA GLN A 5 -24.15 4.85 21.81
C GLN A 5 -25.04 5.50 20.73
N LYS A 6 -26.15 6.16 21.09
CA LYS A 6 -26.99 6.91 20.13
C LYS A 6 -26.36 8.25 19.72
N ASN A 7 -25.48 8.83 20.54
CA ASN A 7 -24.86 10.13 20.25
C ASN A 7 -23.62 10.06 19.32
N MET A 8 -22.99 8.88 19.14
CA MET A 8 -21.92 8.72 18.14
C MET A 8 -22.44 8.59 16.70
N ARG A 9 -23.61 7.98 16.48
CA ARG A 9 -24.20 7.87 15.13
C ARG A 9 -24.68 9.21 14.56
N ARG A 10 -24.99 10.21 15.41
CA ARG A 10 -25.48 11.54 14.98
C ARG A 10 -24.38 12.58 14.71
N ARG A 11 -23.12 12.33 15.07
CA ARG A 11 -22.01 13.30 14.87
C ARG A 11 -21.15 13.05 13.61
N VAL A 12 -21.41 11.99 12.86
CA VAL A 12 -20.70 11.72 11.59
C VAL A 12 -21.48 12.27 10.37
N LEU A 13 -22.78 12.53 10.51
CA LEU A 13 -23.64 13.08 9.45
C LEU A 13 -23.80 14.62 9.47
N GLY A 14 -23.06 15.32 10.34
CA GLY A 14 -23.35 16.72 10.70
C GLY A 14 -22.43 17.79 10.10
N ALA A 15 -21.71 17.54 9.01
CA ALA A 15 -20.81 18.54 8.40
C ALA A 15 -21.05 18.78 6.89
N LEU A 16 -22.13 18.23 6.34
CA LEU A 16 -22.56 18.48 4.95
C LEU A 16 -24.04 18.86 5.00
N MET A 17 -24.33 20.12 5.32
CA MET A 17 -25.57 20.84 4.95
C MET A 17 -25.58 22.22 5.63
N LEU A 18 -26.06 23.22 4.87
CA LEU A 18 -26.21 24.68 5.12
C LEU A 18 -25.00 25.51 4.66
N THR A 19 -25.13 26.37 3.65
CA THR A 19 -26.08 27.50 3.60
C THR A 19 -26.80 27.75 2.25
N LEU A 20 -28.06 28.18 2.39
CA LEU A 20 -29.05 28.65 1.40
C LEU A 20 -28.87 30.10 0.93
N GLY A 21 -29.53 30.44 -0.20
CA GLY A 21 -30.09 31.77 -0.56
C GLY A 21 -29.42 32.46 -1.76
N ALA A 22 -30.08 33.12 -2.72
CA ALA A 22 -31.47 33.55 -2.89
C ALA A 22 -31.75 34.04 -4.35
N THR A 23 -33.02 33.97 -4.77
CA THR A 23 -33.82 34.89 -5.63
C THR A 23 -33.38 35.34 -7.05
N GLY A 24 -34.13 34.88 -8.07
CA GLY A 24 -35.10 35.70 -8.84
C GLY A 24 -34.63 36.64 -9.97
N CYS A 25 -35.03 36.35 -11.21
CA CYS A 25 -35.83 37.18 -12.15
C CYS A 25 -35.62 36.70 -13.60
N GLY A 26 -36.72 36.43 -14.30
CA GLY A 26 -36.70 36.03 -15.71
C GLY A 26 -36.74 37.20 -16.67
N THR A 27 -36.39 36.92 -17.93
CA THR A 27 -36.98 37.53 -19.12
C THR A 27 -36.84 36.54 -20.28
N SER A 28 -37.94 36.36 -21.00
CA SER A 28 -38.05 35.69 -22.29
C SER A 28 -37.21 36.36 -23.36
N GLU A 29 -36.64 35.61 -24.31
CA GLU A 29 -36.72 35.99 -25.73
C GLU A 29 -36.31 34.87 -26.71
N SER A 30 -37.25 34.56 -27.60
CA SER A 30 -37.11 34.16 -29.00
C SER A 30 -36.15 33.03 -29.41
N ALA A 31 -36.74 31.88 -29.73
CA ALA A 31 -36.16 30.88 -30.63
C ALA A 31 -36.20 31.37 -32.10
N PRO A 32 -35.16 31.14 -32.91
CA PRO A 32 -35.23 31.16 -34.37
C PRO A 32 -35.36 29.74 -34.97
N PRO A 33 -35.79 29.63 -36.25
CA PRO A 33 -36.59 28.51 -36.77
C PRO A 33 -35.76 27.29 -37.22
N PRO A 34 -36.41 26.13 -37.43
CA PRO A 34 -35.73 24.89 -37.81
C PRO A 34 -35.27 24.95 -39.28
N ARG A 35 -34.02 24.56 -39.52
CA ARG A 35 -33.51 24.28 -40.88
C ARG A 35 -33.81 22.84 -41.27
N GLU A 36 -34.14 22.70 -42.54
CA GLU A 36 -34.62 21.51 -43.27
C GLU A 36 -33.77 20.24 -43.09
N PRO A 37 -34.39 19.05 -43.22
CA PRO A 37 -33.74 17.77 -43.00
C PRO A 37 -32.80 17.44 -44.16
N ARG A 38 -31.52 17.25 -43.84
CA ARG A 38 -30.61 16.49 -44.72
C ARG A 38 -30.96 15.01 -44.60
N THR A 39 -31.04 14.37 -45.75
CA THR A 39 -31.24 12.93 -45.98
C THR A 39 -30.45 12.05 -45.01
N PRO A 40 -31.05 10.98 -44.46
CA PRO A 40 -30.41 10.14 -43.46
C PRO A 40 -29.35 9.26 -44.14
N VAL A 41 -28.09 9.43 -43.74
CA VAL A 41 -27.12 8.33 -43.82
C VAL A 41 -27.57 7.32 -42.77
N ALA A 42 -27.80 6.07 -43.17
CA ALA A 42 -28.37 5.03 -42.33
C ALA A 42 -27.70 4.98 -40.94
N GLU A 43 -28.42 5.43 -39.91
CA GLU A 43 -28.03 5.23 -38.52
C GLU A 43 -28.20 3.74 -38.21
N MET A 44 -27.07 3.02 -38.18
CA MET A 44 -26.99 1.70 -37.57
C MET A 44 -27.19 1.85 -36.06
N SER A 45 -28.10 1.05 -35.49
CA SER A 45 -28.27 0.99 -34.04
C SER A 45 -26.92 0.74 -33.34
N PRO A 46 -26.59 1.49 -32.27
CA PRO A 46 -25.27 1.45 -31.61
C PRO A 46 -24.87 0.06 -31.08
N ALA A 47 -25.85 -0.81 -30.80
CA ALA A 47 -25.60 -2.20 -30.42
C ALA A 47 -24.90 -3.02 -31.54
N LEU A 48 -25.30 -2.83 -32.81
CA LEU A 48 -24.72 -3.55 -33.95
C LEU A 48 -23.34 -3.01 -34.37
N ALA A 49 -23.07 -1.72 -34.12
CA ALA A 49 -21.76 -1.13 -34.40
C ALA A 49 -20.68 -1.70 -33.47
N SER A 50 -21.01 -1.90 -32.19
CA SER A 50 -20.09 -2.41 -31.15
C SER A 50 -19.56 -3.84 -31.39
N GLU A 51 -20.20 -4.60 -32.29
CA GLU A 51 -19.81 -5.98 -32.60
C GLU A 51 -18.85 -6.09 -33.80
N GLN A 52 -18.44 -4.97 -34.38
CA GLN A 52 -17.59 -4.92 -35.58
C GLN A 52 -16.13 -4.58 -35.24
N VAL A 53 -15.22 -4.92 -36.16
CA VAL A 53 -13.86 -4.39 -36.20
C VAL A 53 -13.70 -3.63 -37.52
N CYS A 54 -13.16 -2.42 -37.44
CA CYS A 54 -13.02 -1.51 -38.56
C CYS A 54 -11.56 -1.23 -38.89
N VAL A 55 -11.28 -0.99 -40.17
CA VAL A 55 -10.02 -0.42 -40.65
C VAL A 55 -10.34 0.91 -41.31
N GLU A 56 -9.58 1.95 -40.96
CA GLU A 56 -9.72 3.27 -41.55
C GLU A 56 -8.34 3.83 -41.91
N ILE A 57 -8.33 4.65 -42.95
CA ILE A 57 -7.22 5.57 -43.23
C ILE A 57 -7.77 6.99 -43.34
N PHE A 58 -7.10 7.93 -42.67
CA PHE A 58 -7.37 9.36 -42.79
C PHE A 58 -6.14 10.07 -43.36
N PHE A 59 -6.27 10.72 -44.51
CA PHE A 59 -5.18 11.47 -45.15
C PHE A 59 -5.74 12.73 -45.82
N TRP A 60 -5.17 13.90 -45.46
CA TRP A 60 -5.53 15.21 -46.04
C TRP A 60 -7.04 15.45 -46.14
N ALA A 61 -7.73 15.33 -45.01
CA ALA A 61 -9.18 15.55 -44.86
C ALA A 61 -10.10 14.57 -45.62
N LYS A 62 -9.57 13.48 -46.20
CA LYS A 62 -10.36 12.37 -46.71
C LYS A 62 -10.16 11.14 -45.83
N SER A 63 -11.24 10.39 -45.58
CA SER A 63 -11.16 9.06 -44.99
C SER A 63 -11.89 7.99 -45.80
N ARG A 64 -11.43 6.75 -45.64
CA ARG A 64 -12.14 5.54 -46.04
C ARG A 64 -12.12 4.56 -44.89
N THR A 65 -13.25 3.92 -44.66
CA THR A 65 -13.44 2.97 -43.57
C THR A 65 -14.09 1.71 -44.10
N LEU A 66 -13.63 0.55 -43.64
CA LEU A 66 -14.25 -0.75 -43.89
C LEU A 66 -14.44 -1.47 -42.55
N CYS A 67 -15.68 -1.85 -42.24
CA CYS A 67 -16.02 -2.56 -41.01
C CYS A 67 -16.55 -3.96 -41.31
N LYS A 68 -16.16 -4.94 -40.51
CA LYS A 68 -16.64 -6.33 -40.61
C LYS A 68 -17.13 -6.82 -39.24
N PRO A 69 -18.13 -7.72 -39.22
CA PRO A 69 -18.64 -8.30 -37.99
C PRO A 69 -17.65 -9.24 -37.31
N ARG A 70 -17.92 -9.51 -36.02
CA ARG A 70 -17.21 -10.45 -35.14
C ARG A 70 -16.86 -11.78 -35.84
N GLY A 71 -15.62 -12.23 -35.68
CA GLY A 71 -15.12 -13.51 -36.20
C GLY A 71 -14.33 -13.40 -37.51
N SER A 72 -14.29 -12.22 -38.13
CA SER A 72 -13.46 -11.96 -39.30
C SER A 72 -11.99 -11.80 -38.89
N SER A 73 -11.06 -12.47 -39.60
CA SER A 73 -9.62 -12.30 -39.34
C SER A 73 -9.16 -10.88 -39.68
N ILE A 74 -8.39 -10.26 -38.78
CA ILE A 74 -7.81 -8.93 -38.98
C ILE A 74 -6.85 -8.91 -40.18
N ASP A 75 -6.16 -10.03 -40.48
CA ASP A 75 -5.34 -10.17 -41.69
C ASP A 75 -6.16 -10.06 -42.98
N SER A 76 -7.33 -10.72 -43.01
CA SER A 76 -8.26 -10.66 -44.15
C SER A 76 -8.80 -9.25 -44.31
N LEU A 77 -9.16 -8.61 -43.19
CA LEU A 77 -9.69 -7.26 -43.18
C LEU A 77 -8.68 -6.23 -43.72
N LEU A 78 -7.41 -6.32 -43.31
CA LEU A 78 -6.34 -5.46 -43.82
C LEU A 78 -6.06 -5.72 -45.31
N SER A 79 -6.10 -6.98 -45.73
CA SER A 79 -5.89 -7.37 -47.14
C SER A 79 -7.02 -6.87 -48.04
N GLU A 80 -8.27 -6.98 -47.59
CA GLU A 80 -9.47 -6.48 -48.28
C GLU A 80 -9.53 -4.94 -48.31
N PHE A 81 -8.94 -4.27 -47.32
CA PHE A 81 -8.91 -2.81 -47.27
C PHE A 81 -7.88 -2.19 -48.23
N LYS A 82 -6.80 -2.90 -48.56
CA LYS A 82 -5.70 -2.35 -49.37
C LYS A 82 -6.14 -1.75 -50.71
N PRO A 83 -7.01 -2.38 -51.53
CA PRO A 83 -7.52 -1.76 -52.76
C PRO A 83 -8.31 -0.47 -52.51
N THR A 84 -9.00 -0.38 -51.35
CA THR A 84 -9.77 0.81 -50.96
C THR A 84 -8.84 1.97 -50.60
N GLN A 85 -7.72 1.69 -49.93
CA GLN A 85 -6.66 2.67 -49.68
C GLN A 85 -6.01 3.13 -50.98
N GLU A 86 -5.67 2.20 -51.88
CA GLU A 86 -5.07 2.54 -53.18
C GLU A 86 -6.00 3.45 -54.01
N ALA A 87 -7.28 3.12 -54.09
CA ALA A 87 -8.28 3.93 -54.77
C ALA A 87 -8.44 5.32 -54.15
N LEU A 88 -8.34 5.47 -52.82
CA LEU A 88 -8.34 6.79 -52.18
C LEU A 88 -7.09 7.58 -52.58
N CYS A 89 -5.92 6.96 -52.52
CA CYS A 89 -4.66 7.63 -52.81
C CYS A 89 -4.55 8.03 -54.28
N ASP A 90 -5.10 7.25 -55.20
CA ASP A 90 -5.11 7.56 -56.63
C ASP A 90 -6.00 8.77 -56.98
N THR A 91 -6.83 9.26 -56.04
CA THR A 91 -7.56 10.54 -56.20
C THR A 91 -6.67 11.78 -56.08
N PHE A 92 -5.43 11.65 -55.60
CA PHE A 92 -4.48 12.75 -55.52
C PHE A 92 -3.69 12.85 -56.82
N THR A 93 -3.76 14.00 -57.49
CA THR A 93 -3.07 14.27 -58.76
C THR A 93 -1.56 14.46 -58.59
N ASP A 94 -1.14 14.96 -57.43
CA ASP A 94 0.25 15.12 -57.03
C ASP A 94 0.90 13.75 -56.69
N ALA A 95 2.04 13.47 -57.32
CA ALA A 95 2.74 12.19 -57.19
C ALA A 95 3.37 11.98 -55.80
N GLU A 96 3.82 13.05 -55.14
CA GLU A 96 4.41 13.00 -53.82
C GLU A 96 3.33 12.76 -52.75
N LEU A 97 2.20 13.48 -52.83
CA LEU A 97 1.06 13.24 -51.93
C LEU A 97 0.46 11.84 -52.12
N ARG A 98 0.41 11.35 -53.36
CA ARG A 98 -0.04 9.98 -53.65
C ARG A 98 0.91 8.94 -53.03
N SER A 99 2.22 9.15 -53.12
CA SER A 99 3.22 8.28 -52.51
C SER A 99 3.09 8.28 -50.97
N GLN A 100 2.99 9.46 -50.36
CA GLN A 100 2.80 9.62 -48.92
C GLN A 100 1.51 8.95 -48.41
N CYS A 101 0.42 9.03 -49.18
CA CYS A 101 -0.84 8.36 -48.87
C CYS A 101 -0.70 6.82 -48.92
N LYS A 102 0.02 6.28 -49.91
CA LYS A 102 0.25 4.83 -50.05
C LYS A 102 1.19 4.29 -48.97
N SER A 103 2.15 5.09 -48.49
CA SER A 103 3.04 4.71 -47.40
C SER A 103 2.42 4.86 -46.01
N LYS A 104 1.29 5.56 -45.88
CA LYS A 104 0.65 5.78 -44.59
C LYS A 104 -0.03 4.49 -44.09
N PRO A 105 0.31 3.99 -42.89
CA PRO A 105 -0.36 2.82 -42.35
C PRO A 105 -1.83 3.14 -42.05
N PRO A 106 -2.78 2.27 -42.45
CA PRO A 106 -4.13 2.34 -41.93
C PRO A 106 -4.16 1.92 -40.46
N TYR A 107 -5.23 2.22 -39.75
CA TYR A 107 -5.41 1.79 -38.36
C TYR A 107 -6.65 0.89 -38.23
N VAL A 108 -6.51 -0.16 -37.43
CA VAL A 108 -7.57 -1.10 -37.04
C VAL A 108 -8.14 -0.69 -35.68
N PHE A 109 -9.46 -0.61 -35.53
CA PHE A 109 -10.09 -0.21 -34.28
C PHE A 109 -11.47 -0.85 -34.09
N ALA A 110 -11.89 -0.96 -32.83
CA ALA A 110 -13.27 -1.25 -32.49
C ALA A 110 -14.06 0.08 -32.46
N PRO A 111 -15.13 0.24 -33.25
CA PRO A 111 -15.94 1.46 -33.25
C PRO A 111 -16.68 1.63 -31.92
N ALA A 112 -17.09 2.86 -31.61
CA ALA A 112 -17.77 3.18 -30.37
C ALA A 112 -19.02 2.31 -30.18
N GLY A 113 -19.13 1.69 -29.01
CA GLY A 113 -20.30 0.92 -28.59
C GLY A 113 -21.26 1.72 -27.72
N ASP A 114 -22.21 1.03 -27.10
CA ASP A 114 -23.10 1.64 -26.11
C ASP A 114 -22.29 2.09 -24.87
N SER A 115 -22.31 3.40 -24.58
CA SER A 115 -21.65 4.00 -23.42
C SER A 115 -22.19 3.45 -22.08
N ALA A 116 -23.40 2.88 -22.07
CA ALA A 116 -23.97 2.23 -20.90
C ALA A 116 -23.37 0.84 -20.64
N ASN A 117 -22.73 0.22 -21.63
CA ASN A 117 -22.11 -1.10 -21.51
C ASN A 117 -20.76 -1.19 -22.26
N PRO A 118 -19.68 -0.60 -21.69
CA PRO A 118 -18.38 -0.52 -22.35
C PRO A 118 -17.65 -1.88 -22.44
N SER A 119 -18.14 -2.91 -21.76
CA SER A 119 -17.49 -4.23 -21.69
C SER A 119 -17.27 -4.88 -23.06
N ILE A 120 -18.22 -4.70 -23.99
CA ILE A 120 -18.15 -5.23 -25.35
C ILE A 120 -17.02 -4.55 -26.14
N TRP A 121 -16.88 -3.23 -25.99
CA TRP A 121 -15.84 -2.45 -26.65
C TRP A 121 -14.44 -2.76 -26.09
N VAL A 122 -14.33 -2.92 -24.76
CA VAL A 122 -13.06 -3.31 -24.10
C VAL A 122 -12.61 -4.67 -24.62
N GLN A 123 -13.51 -5.66 -24.68
CA GLN A 123 -13.20 -6.99 -25.20
C GLN A 123 -12.68 -6.95 -26.64
N ARG A 124 -13.23 -6.06 -27.49
CA ARG A 124 -12.77 -5.90 -28.88
C ARG A 124 -11.42 -5.21 -28.99
N THR A 125 -11.20 -4.22 -28.15
CA THR A 125 -9.91 -3.54 -28.06
C THR A 125 -8.82 -4.53 -27.66
N GLU A 126 -9.11 -5.44 -26.73
CA GLU A 126 -8.21 -6.54 -26.37
C GLU A 126 -7.98 -7.53 -27.51
N GLU A 127 -8.99 -7.86 -28.32
CA GLU A 127 -8.83 -8.73 -29.50
C GLU A 127 -7.92 -8.09 -30.56
N VAL A 128 -8.09 -6.79 -30.86
CA VAL A 128 -7.21 -6.07 -31.80
C VAL A 128 -5.78 -6.02 -31.26
N GLN A 129 -5.60 -5.67 -29.99
CA GLN A 129 -4.26 -5.66 -29.37
C GLN A 129 -3.63 -7.05 -29.30
N GLY A 130 -4.42 -8.09 -29.03
CA GLY A 130 -3.99 -9.48 -29.00
C GLY A 130 -3.47 -9.96 -30.34
N TYR A 131 -4.14 -9.59 -31.44
CA TYR A 131 -3.67 -9.89 -32.79
C TYR A 131 -2.28 -9.28 -33.08
N PHE A 132 -2.09 -7.97 -32.82
CA PHE A 132 -0.80 -7.32 -33.08
C PHE A 132 0.33 -7.81 -32.16
N ARG A 133 0.01 -8.30 -30.97
CA ARG A 133 0.99 -8.91 -30.05
C ARG A 133 1.39 -10.33 -30.45
N MET A 134 0.48 -11.11 -31.03
CA MET A 134 0.69 -12.55 -31.27
C MET A 134 0.96 -12.92 -32.74
N SER A 135 0.63 -12.06 -33.70
CA SER A 135 0.85 -12.34 -35.12
C SER A 135 2.27 -11.97 -35.56
N ILE A 136 3.00 -12.96 -36.07
CA ILE A 136 4.41 -12.86 -36.50
C ILE A 136 4.59 -11.90 -37.70
N GLY A 137 3.52 -11.60 -38.44
CA GLY A 137 3.53 -10.71 -39.61
C GLY A 137 2.90 -9.34 -39.38
N ALA A 138 2.51 -8.99 -38.16
CA ALA A 138 1.77 -7.77 -37.89
C ALA A 138 2.67 -6.52 -37.95
N SER A 139 2.22 -5.49 -38.66
CA SER A 139 2.96 -4.23 -38.77
C SER A 139 2.88 -3.43 -37.48
N MET A 140 4.04 -3.15 -36.88
CA MET A 140 4.14 -2.31 -35.68
C MET A 140 3.62 -0.88 -35.92
N ALA A 141 3.80 -0.33 -37.11
CA ALA A 141 3.29 1.01 -37.45
C ALA A 141 1.75 1.06 -37.50
N ILE A 142 1.11 -0.03 -37.95
CA ILE A 142 -0.35 -0.17 -37.89
C ILE A 142 -0.78 -0.32 -36.42
N TYR A 143 -0.04 -1.07 -35.61
CA TYR A 143 -0.36 -1.24 -34.20
C TYR A 143 -0.35 0.08 -33.41
N GLU A 144 0.68 0.90 -33.58
CA GLU A 144 0.80 2.19 -32.88
C GLU A 144 -0.35 3.14 -33.26
N THR A 145 -0.63 3.29 -34.56
CA THR A 145 -1.74 4.12 -35.04
C THR A 145 -3.12 3.56 -34.65
N SER A 146 -3.25 2.25 -34.54
CA SER A 146 -4.42 1.57 -33.96
C SER A 146 -4.65 1.91 -32.50
N LEU A 147 -3.59 1.94 -31.68
CA LEU A 147 -3.70 2.31 -30.26
C LEU A 147 -4.14 3.76 -30.09
N GLU A 148 -3.56 4.69 -30.85
CA GLU A 148 -3.97 6.11 -30.82
C GLU A 148 -5.45 6.28 -31.20
N LYS A 149 -5.92 5.55 -32.20
CA LYS A 149 -7.34 5.60 -32.59
C LYS A 149 -8.24 5.00 -31.52
N MET A 150 -7.88 3.85 -30.94
CA MET A 150 -8.68 3.21 -29.88
C MET A 150 -8.71 4.04 -28.60
N GLU A 151 -7.63 4.75 -28.27
CA GLU A 151 -7.61 5.75 -27.20
C GLU A 151 -8.61 6.87 -27.50
N SER A 152 -8.57 7.46 -28.70
CA SER A 152 -9.53 8.49 -29.11
C SER A 152 -10.98 8.01 -29.08
N VAL A 153 -11.26 6.77 -29.50
CA VAL A 153 -12.63 6.21 -29.45
C VAL A 153 -13.07 5.94 -28.01
N GLY A 154 -12.16 5.47 -27.16
CA GLY A 154 -12.42 5.30 -25.72
C GLY A 154 -12.67 6.63 -25.02
N GLU A 155 -11.92 7.67 -25.39
CA GLU A 155 -12.19 9.03 -24.95
C GLU A 155 -13.59 9.49 -25.38
N ASP A 156 -13.97 9.31 -26.65
CA ASP A 156 -15.29 9.70 -27.16
C ASP A 156 -16.45 8.93 -26.49
N MET A 157 -16.25 7.66 -26.11
CA MET A 157 -17.26 6.84 -25.42
C MET A 157 -17.49 7.25 -23.95
N VAL A 158 -16.51 7.87 -23.30
CA VAL A 158 -16.56 8.26 -21.88
C VAL A 158 -17.15 9.68 -21.70
N GLY A 159 -17.50 10.36 -22.80
CA GLY A 159 -17.90 11.77 -22.81
C GLY A 159 -16.75 12.65 -23.30
N PRO A 160 -16.88 13.99 -23.31
CA PRO A 160 -15.89 14.85 -23.96
C PRO A 160 -14.47 14.58 -23.43
N SER A 161 -13.53 14.32 -24.35
CA SER A 161 -12.18 13.87 -24.04
C SER A 161 -11.48 14.79 -23.04
N GLN A 162 -10.55 14.27 -22.24
CA GLN A 162 -9.76 15.09 -21.32
C GLN A 162 -9.07 16.24 -22.07
N ARG A 163 -8.68 16.00 -23.33
CA ARG A 163 -8.10 17.00 -24.23
C ARG A 163 -9.11 18.06 -24.69
N GLU A 164 -10.38 17.70 -24.89
CA GLU A 164 -11.46 18.64 -25.19
C GLU A 164 -11.90 19.41 -23.96
N LEU A 165 -11.97 18.78 -22.78
CA LEU A 165 -12.18 19.42 -21.50
C LEU A 165 -11.04 20.38 -21.18
N ASP A 166 -9.79 19.98 -21.37
CA ASP A 166 -8.60 20.81 -21.22
C ASP A 166 -8.56 21.91 -22.28
N GLY A 167 -8.98 21.64 -23.52
CA GLY A 167 -9.10 22.65 -24.57
C GLY A 167 -10.24 23.64 -24.34
N ARG A 168 -11.34 23.21 -23.72
CA ARG A 168 -12.46 24.06 -23.29
C ARG A 168 -12.08 24.87 -22.04
N ASN A 169 -11.38 24.25 -21.09
CA ASN A 169 -10.86 24.90 -19.89
C ASN A 169 -9.76 25.89 -20.24
N LYS A 170 -8.86 25.55 -21.16
CA LYS A 170 -7.84 26.45 -21.71
C LYS A 170 -8.47 27.58 -22.51
N ARG A 171 -9.46 27.33 -23.37
CA ARG A 171 -10.20 28.42 -24.06
C ARG A 171 -10.94 29.33 -23.09
N ARG A 172 -11.52 28.79 -22.02
CA ARG A 172 -12.15 29.57 -20.95
C ARG A 172 -11.11 30.34 -20.13
N ALA A 173 -9.97 29.74 -19.82
CA ALA A 173 -8.85 30.36 -19.13
C ALA A 173 -8.24 31.48 -19.98
N ASP A 174 -7.97 31.24 -21.27
CA ASP A 174 -7.45 32.23 -22.22
C ASP A 174 -8.46 33.36 -22.49
N ALA A 175 -9.77 33.08 -22.46
CA ALA A 175 -10.80 34.11 -22.56
C ALA A 175 -10.89 34.95 -21.27
N ARG A 176 -10.76 34.31 -20.09
CA ARG A 176 -10.71 35.00 -18.79
C ARG A 176 -9.44 35.82 -18.63
N ALA A 177 -8.28 35.29 -19.02
CA ALA A 177 -7.00 35.97 -19.03
C ALA A 177 -7.03 37.19 -19.95
N ARG A 178 -7.62 37.09 -21.16
CA ARG A 178 -7.80 38.24 -22.06
C ARG A 178 -8.71 39.33 -21.49
N VAL A 179 -9.75 38.97 -20.76
CA VAL A 179 -10.61 39.92 -20.04
C VAL A 179 -9.88 40.52 -18.84
N GLY A 180 -9.12 39.70 -18.10
CA GLY A 180 -8.28 40.10 -16.98
C GLY A 180 -7.19 41.08 -17.39
N ASP A 181 -6.47 40.80 -18.47
CA ASP A 181 -5.43 41.66 -19.04
C ASP A 181 -6.00 42.97 -19.59
N GLY A 182 -7.19 42.92 -20.21
CA GLY A 182 -7.92 44.12 -20.65
C GLY A 182 -8.38 45.00 -19.49
N LEU A 183 -8.80 44.40 -18.37
CA LEU A 183 -9.18 45.12 -17.15
C LEU A 183 -7.94 45.65 -16.39
N LYS A 184 -6.84 44.90 -16.37
CA LYS A 184 -5.54 45.31 -15.81
C LYS A 184 -5.00 46.51 -16.58
N ALA A 185 -4.93 46.46 -17.91
CA ALA A 185 -4.48 47.57 -18.75
C ALA A 185 -5.31 48.85 -18.52
N ARG A 186 -6.62 48.71 -18.32
CA ARG A 186 -7.54 49.84 -18.05
C ARG A 186 -7.41 50.38 -16.62
N ALA A 187 -7.22 49.53 -15.62
CA ALA A 187 -7.00 49.92 -14.23
C ALA A 187 -5.62 50.56 -13.99
N THR A 188 -4.58 50.09 -14.69
CA THR A 188 -3.25 50.71 -14.71
C THR A 188 -3.28 52.07 -15.43
N ALA A 189 -4.03 52.19 -16.52
CA ALA A 189 -4.26 53.47 -17.21
C ALA A 189 -5.02 54.50 -16.34
N GLU A 190 -5.87 54.05 -15.42
CA GLU A 190 -6.66 54.91 -14.52
C GLU A 190 -6.01 55.11 -13.12
N GLN A 191 -4.75 54.72 -12.91
CA GLN A 191 -4.01 54.83 -11.63
C GLN A 191 -4.70 54.16 -10.42
N ARG A 192 -5.51 53.10 -10.64
CA ARG A 192 -6.20 52.35 -9.57
C ARG A 192 -5.54 51.02 -9.24
N ALA A 193 -4.27 51.05 -8.82
CA ALA A 193 -3.46 49.85 -8.53
C ALA A 193 -4.17 48.82 -7.61
N ALA A 194 -4.87 49.29 -6.57
CA ALA A 194 -5.62 48.43 -5.65
C ALA A 194 -6.72 47.57 -6.32
N SER A 195 -7.30 48.05 -7.43
CA SER A 195 -8.34 47.32 -8.19
C SER A 195 -7.77 46.22 -9.09
N ALA A 196 -6.56 46.43 -9.62
CA ALA A 196 -5.83 45.43 -10.41
C ALA A 196 -5.26 44.31 -9.53
N ASP A 197 -4.77 44.66 -8.34
CA ASP A 197 -4.31 43.68 -7.34
C ASP A 197 -5.44 42.79 -6.86
N LEU A 198 -6.61 43.37 -6.56
CA LEU A 198 -7.81 42.61 -6.17
C LEU A 198 -8.29 41.67 -7.30
N ALA A 199 -8.23 42.11 -8.56
CA ALA A 199 -8.59 41.28 -9.70
C ALA A 199 -7.65 40.07 -9.85
N THR A 200 -6.34 40.29 -9.67
CA THR A 200 -5.32 39.23 -9.70
C THR A 200 -5.53 38.22 -8.57
N GLN A 201 -5.78 38.71 -7.35
CA GLN A 201 -6.07 37.83 -6.21
C GLN A 201 -7.32 36.96 -6.42
N ARG A 202 -8.36 37.50 -7.06
CA ARG A 202 -9.57 36.74 -7.40
C ARG A 202 -9.30 35.67 -8.44
N GLU A 203 -8.53 36.00 -9.49
CA GLU A 203 -8.14 35.04 -10.53
C GLU A 203 -7.34 33.87 -9.94
N THR A 204 -6.31 34.17 -9.14
CA THR A 204 -5.51 33.15 -8.44
C THR A 204 -6.35 32.29 -7.48
N LEU A 205 -7.31 32.90 -6.77
CA LEU A 205 -8.20 32.16 -5.88
C LEU A 205 -9.13 31.20 -6.64
N GLU A 206 -9.68 31.62 -7.78
CA GLU A 206 -10.56 30.77 -8.59
C GLU A 206 -9.79 29.60 -9.23
N GLU A 207 -8.54 29.81 -9.66
CA GLU A 207 -7.66 28.73 -10.11
C GLU A 207 -7.35 27.74 -8.98
N TYR A 208 -6.99 28.24 -7.79
CA TYR A 208 -6.78 27.37 -6.62
C TYR A 208 -8.04 26.57 -6.27
N LYS A 209 -9.23 27.20 -6.26
CA LYS A 209 -10.51 26.51 -6.01
C LYS A 209 -10.76 25.41 -7.03
N HIS A 210 -10.41 25.62 -8.30
CA HIS A 210 -10.55 24.60 -9.33
C HIS A 210 -9.67 23.37 -9.03
N HIS A 211 -8.41 23.58 -8.67
CA HIS A 211 -7.51 22.48 -8.28
C HIS A 211 -7.97 21.77 -7.00
N PHE A 212 -8.50 22.52 -6.02
CA PHE A 212 -9.06 21.95 -4.80
C PHE A 212 -10.34 21.14 -5.06
N ALA A 213 -11.24 21.62 -5.92
CA ALA A 213 -12.44 20.89 -6.32
C ALA A 213 -12.11 19.58 -7.05
N SER A 214 -11.09 19.60 -7.93
CA SER A 214 -10.60 18.38 -8.59
C SER A 214 -10.02 17.38 -7.58
N TYR A 215 -9.27 17.86 -6.58
CA TYR A 215 -8.76 17.02 -5.49
C TYR A 215 -9.89 16.39 -4.67
N GLN A 216 -10.92 17.17 -4.32
CA GLN A 216 -12.08 16.69 -3.59
C GLN A 216 -12.83 15.61 -4.40
N PHE A 217 -13.13 15.87 -5.68
CA PHE A 217 -13.82 14.93 -6.56
C PHE A 217 -13.05 13.60 -6.71
N ALA A 218 -11.72 13.67 -6.86
CA ALA A 218 -10.88 12.48 -6.95
C ALA A 218 -10.91 11.64 -5.66
N LEU A 219 -11.03 12.26 -4.49
CA LEU A 219 -11.17 11.55 -3.22
C LEU A 219 -12.57 11.00 -2.99
N GLU A 220 -13.62 11.73 -3.40
CA GLU A 220 -15.01 11.27 -3.36
C GLU A 220 -15.20 9.98 -4.18
N ALA A 221 -14.49 9.83 -5.30
CA ALA A 221 -14.48 8.60 -6.08
C ALA A 221 -13.97 7.36 -5.32
N LEU A 222 -13.19 7.54 -4.24
CA LEU A 222 -12.71 6.46 -3.38
C LEU A 222 -13.63 6.16 -2.18
N GLU A 223 -14.62 7.01 -1.91
CA GLU A 223 -15.54 6.86 -0.76
C GLU A 223 -16.25 5.49 -0.71
N PRO A 224 -16.76 4.93 -1.83
CA PRO A 224 -17.40 3.62 -1.79
C PRO A 224 -16.45 2.53 -1.32
N GLN A 225 -15.19 2.57 -1.78
CA GLN A 225 -14.18 1.57 -1.43
C GLN A 225 -13.79 1.68 0.05
N VAL A 226 -13.59 2.91 0.55
CA VAL A 226 -13.34 3.16 1.98
C VAL A 226 -14.49 2.64 2.85
N THR A 227 -15.73 2.88 2.43
CA THR A 227 -16.93 2.40 3.13
C THR A 227 -17.02 0.87 3.15
N THR A 228 -16.75 0.22 2.02
CA THR A 228 -16.71 -1.25 1.92
C THR A 228 -15.63 -1.85 2.82
N THR A 229 -14.41 -1.31 2.80
CA THR A 229 -13.31 -1.77 3.67
C THR A 229 -13.65 -1.58 5.15
N LEU A 230 -14.26 -0.45 5.52
CA LEU A 230 -14.69 -0.20 6.89
C LEU A 230 -15.79 -1.18 7.33
N ALA A 231 -16.78 -1.46 6.47
CA ALA A 231 -17.83 -2.42 6.76
C ALA A 231 -17.26 -3.84 6.96
N ALA A 232 -16.36 -4.27 6.06
CA ALA A 232 -15.66 -5.55 6.18
C ALA A 232 -14.84 -5.63 7.48
N PHE A 233 -14.16 -4.54 7.87
CA PHE A 233 -13.44 -4.46 9.14
C PHE A 233 -14.37 -4.60 10.35
N VAL A 234 -15.51 -3.92 10.36
CA VAL A 234 -16.48 -4.00 11.47
C VAL A 234 -16.98 -5.44 11.61
N THR A 235 -17.40 -6.07 10.52
CA THR A 235 -17.81 -7.48 10.54
C THR A 235 -16.69 -8.40 11.02
N TYR A 236 -15.47 -8.18 10.56
CA TYR A 236 -14.31 -8.95 11.02
C TYR A 236 -14.12 -8.79 12.53
N ARG A 237 -14.00 -7.55 13.01
CA ARG A 237 -13.80 -7.22 14.43
C ARG A 237 -14.89 -7.82 15.32
N ASP A 238 -16.16 -7.69 14.94
CA ASP A 238 -17.29 -8.13 15.75
C ASP A 238 -17.33 -9.68 15.89
N GLY A 239 -16.70 -10.41 14.97
CA GLY A 239 -16.53 -11.87 15.06
C GLY A 239 -15.40 -12.35 15.97
N GLU A 240 -14.55 -11.46 16.52
CA GLU A 240 -13.38 -11.86 17.32
C GLU A 240 -13.77 -12.64 18.58
N ALA A 241 -14.80 -12.22 19.31
CA ALA A 241 -15.23 -12.90 20.53
C ALA A 241 -15.68 -14.33 20.25
N ALA A 242 -16.49 -14.53 19.20
CA ALA A 242 -16.98 -15.85 18.81
C ALA A 242 -15.83 -16.79 18.41
N LEU A 243 -14.80 -16.27 17.73
CA LEU A 243 -13.61 -17.04 17.38
C LEU A 243 -12.88 -17.55 18.63
N PHE A 244 -12.65 -16.69 19.64
CA PHE A 244 -11.97 -17.11 20.85
C PHE A 244 -12.80 -18.10 21.67
N THR A 245 -14.13 -17.97 21.67
CA THR A 245 -15.02 -19.00 22.24
C THR A 245 -14.87 -20.35 21.52
N GLN A 246 -14.75 -20.37 20.19
CA GLN A 246 -14.51 -21.61 19.44
C GLN A 246 -13.14 -22.24 19.77
N LEU A 247 -12.09 -21.42 19.88
CA LEU A 247 -10.76 -21.91 20.28
C LEU A 247 -10.76 -22.49 21.70
N GLU A 248 -11.49 -21.86 22.63
CA GLU A 248 -11.66 -22.34 24.01
C GLU A 248 -12.47 -23.65 24.07
N ASP A 249 -13.53 -23.77 23.27
CA ASP A 249 -14.31 -25.00 23.14
C ASP A 249 -13.44 -26.15 22.59
N ILE A 250 -12.70 -25.92 21.51
CA ILE A 250 -11.76 -26.91 20.95
C ILE A 250 -10.73 -27.32 22.01
N SER A 251 -10.18 -26.36 22.77
CA SER A 251 -9.25 -26.62 23.87
C SER A 251 -9.84 -27.54 24.94
N THR A 252 -11.07 -27.25 25.35
CA THR A 252 -11.80 -28.00 26.38
C THR A 252 -12.08 -29.42 25.91
N ARG A 253 -12.61 -29.58 24.69
CA ARG A 253 -12.83 -30.89 24.06
C ARG A 253 -11.53 -31.67 23.90
N ALA A 254 -10.44 -31.02 23.45
CA ALA A 254 -9.13 -31.65 23.28
C ALA A 254 -8.53 -32.17 24.58
N SER A 255 -8.76 -31.48 25.69
CA SER A 255 -8.27 -31.88 27.01
C SER A 255 -8.93 -33.18 27.50
N ALA A 256 -10.23 -33.36 27.21
CA ALA A 256 -10.99 -34.56 27.54
C ALA A 256 -10.94 -35.66 26.46
N ALA A 257 -10.44 -35.34 25.26
CA ALA A 257 -10.47 -36.24 24.11
C ALA A 257 -9.63 -37.51 24.30
N THR A 258 -10.11 -38.59 23.69
CA THR A 258 -9.37 -39.85 23.51
C THR A 258 -8.42 -39.77 22.32
N LEU A 259 -7.52 -40.76 22.21
CA LEU A 259 -6.58 -40.89 21.08
C LEU A 259 -7.26 -40.87 19.71
N ALA A 260 -8.42 -41.53 19.59
CA ALA A 260 -9.20 -41.56 18.35
C ALA A 260 -9.83 -40.20 17.98
N GLN A 261 -10.22 -39.40 18.98
CA GLN A 261 -10.90 -38.12 18.79
C GLN A 261 -9.93 -36.95 18.49
N LEU A 262 -8.68 -37.04 18.95
CA LEU A 262 -7.69 -35.95 18.79
C LEU A 262 -7.38 -35.62 17.33
N GLY A 263 -7.45 -36.59 16.41
CA GLY A 263 -7.22 -36.35 14.99
C GLY A 263 -8.26 -35.42 14.36
N ALA A 264 -9.54 -35.66 14.66
CA ALA A 264 -10.64 -34.82 14.16
C ALA A 264 -10.57 -33.39 14.70
N LEU A 265 -10.28 -33.24 16.01
CA LEU A 265 -10.12 -31.92 16.64
C LEU A 265 -8.92 -31.14 16.09
N GLN A 266 -7.82 -31.84 15.74
CA GLN A 266 -6.69 -31.23 15.07
C GLN A 266 -7.07 -30.70 13.68
N GLY A 267 -7.87 -31.46 12.92
CA GLY A 267 -8.40 -31.03 11.63
C GLY A 267 -9.29 -29.78 11.75
N GLU A 268 -10.23 -29.81 12.70
CA GLU A 268 -11.12 -28.68 13.00
C GLU A 268 -10.34 -27.39 13.33
N LEU A 269 -9.30 -27.49 14.15
CA LEU A 269 -8.44 -26.36 14.50
C LEU A 269 -7.66 -25.81 13.30
N VAL A 270 -7.17 -26.68 12.41
CA VAL A 270 -6.45 -26.28 11.19
C VAL A 270 -7.40 -25.58 10.21
N ASP A 271 -8.62 -26.07 10.04
CA ASP A 271 -9.61 -25.45 9.17
C ASP A 271 -10.09 -24.09 9.69
N LEU A 272 -10.25 -23.96 11.01
CA LEU A 272 -10.50 -22.68 11.67
C LEU A 272 -9.35 -21.70 11.40
N SER A 273 -8.09 -22.15 11.56
CA SER A 273 -6.91 -21.33 11.28
C SER A 273 -6.83 -20.88 9.83
N ARG A 274 -7.14 -21.75 8.86
CA ARG A 274 -7.16 -21.40 7.43
C ARG A 274 -8.21 -20.34 7.13
N THR A 275 -9.41 -20.51 7.65
CA THR A 275 -10.52 -19.56 7.49
C THR A 275 -10.16 -18.18 8.05
N GLU A 276 -9.51 -18.14 9.22
CA GLU A 276 -9.08 -16.91 9.88
C GLU A 276 -7.83 -16.27 9.27
N SER A 277 -7.13 -16.95 8.37
CA SER A 277 -5.93 -16.41 7.70
C SER A 277 -6.25 -15.58 6.46
N GLN A 278 -7.31 -15.92 5.73
CA GLN A 278 -7.61 -15.30 4.43
C GLN A 278 -8.21 -13.88 4.56
N ARG A 279 -9.18 -13.70 5.46
CA ARG A 279 -9.86 -12.42 5.69
C ARG A 279 -8.93 -11.26 6.10
N PRO A 280 -8.02 -11.41 7.09
CA PRO A 280 -7.15 -10.31 7.50
C PRO A 280 -6.17 -9.90 6.38
N GLN A 281 -5.69 -10.84 5.58
CA GLN A 281 -4.80 -10.54 4.45
C GLN A 281 -5.51 -9.67 3.39
N GLN A 282 -6.73 -10.03 3.02
CA GLN A 282 -7.53 -9.22 2.08
C GLN A 282 -7.78 -7.82 2.64
N LEU A 283 -8.21 -7.72 3.90
CA LEU A 283 -8.48 -6.45 4.56
C LEU A 283 -7.23 -5.55 4.64
N GLN A 284 -6.07 -6.15 4.92
CA GLN A 284 -4.78 -5.46 4.94
C GLN A 284 -4.40 -4.93 3.56
N MET A 285 -4.53 -5.75 2.53
CA MET A 285 -4.25 -5.35 1.14
C MET A 285 -5.16 -4.20 0.70
N ASP A 286 -6.46 -4.30 0.96
CA ASP A 286 -7.43 -3.27 0.58
C ASP A 286 -7.16 -1.95 1.30
N ALA A 287 -6.91 -2.00 2.60
CA ALA A 287 -6.57 -0.82 3.39
C ALA A 287 -5.29 -0.13 2.90
N ARG A 288 -4.21 -0.90 2.64
CA ARG A 288 -2.94 -0.37 2.14
C ARG A 288 -3.07 0.21 0.74
N ARG A 289 -3.82 -0.47 -0.14
CA ARG A 289 -4.09 0.00 -1.50
C ARG A 289 -4.81 1.34 -1.48
N LEU A 290 -5.82 1.49 -0.62
CA LEU A 290 -6.55 2.74 -0.46
C LEU A 290 -5.67 3.86 0.09
N VAL A 291 -4.88 3.60 1.14
CA VAL A 291 -3.93 4.59 1.67
C VAL A 291 -2.96 5.05 0.58
N HIS A 292 -2.46 4.13 -0.24
CA HIS A 292 -1.57 4.43 -1.34
C HIS A 292 -2.25 5.29 -2.41
N SER A 293 -3.46 4.92 -2.87
CA SER A 293 -4.23 5.69 -3.86
C SER A 293 -4.53 7.10 -3.36
N MET A 294 -4.95 7.25 -2.10
CA MET A 294 -5.19 8.54 -1.46
C MET A 294 -3.91 9.37 -1.38
N GLY A 295 -2.78 8.76 -1.00
CA GLY A 295 -1.47 9.41 -0.96
C GLY A 295 -1.01 9.91 -2.34
N GLN A 296 -1.24 9.12 -3.41
CA GLN A 296 -0.96 9.55 -4.79
C GLN A 296 -1.81 10.74 -5.21
N ILE A 297 -3.12 10.72 -4.91
CA ILE A 297 -4.04 11.83 -5.20
C ILE A 297 -3.58 13.10 -4.45
N HIS A 298 -3.23 12.97 -3.17
CA HIS A 298 -2.72 14.09 -2.37
C HIS A 298 -1.39 14.63 -2.91
N ALA A 299 -0.45 13.76 -3.28
CA ALA A 299 0.83 14.18 -3.86
C ALA A 299 0.63 14.96 -5.18
N ARG A 300 -0.28 14.50 -6.06
CA ARG A 300 -0.65 15.23 -7.28
C ARG A 300 -1.28 16.59 -6.96
N HIS A 301 -2.13 16.68 -5.94
CA HIS A 301 -2.69 17.94 -5.49
C HIS A 301 -1.61 18.90 -4.97
N LEU A 302 -0.64 18.43 -4.19
CA LEU A 302 0.48 19.27 -3.72
C LEU A 302 1.29 19.82 -4.89
N LEU A 303 1.60 19.00 -5.89
CA LEU A 303 2.31 19.45 -7.10
C LEU A 303 1.49 20.48 -7.90
N ALA A 304 0.19 20.24 -8.06
CA ALA A 304 -0.70 21.17 -8.78
C ALA A 304 -0.90 22.49 -8.03
N THR A 305 -0.79 22.49 -6.70
CA THR A 305 -1.01 23.68 -5.87
C THR A 305 0.28 24.41 -5.47
N GLU A 306 1.45 23.85 -5.74
CA GLU A 306 2.73 24.45 -5.41
C GLU A 306 2.95 25.87 -5.99
N PRO A 307 2.51 26.19 -7.23
CA PRO A 307 2.60 27.56 -7.76
C PRO A 307 1.84 28.60 -6.91
N PHE A 308 0.82 28.19 -6.15
CA PHE A 308 0.01 29.06 -5.29
C PHE A 308 0.56 29.20 -3.86
N SER A 309 1.71 28.57 -3.55
CA SER A 309 2.31 28.55 -2.20
C SER A 309 2.47 29.94 -1.58
N SER A 310 3.01 30.89 -2.34
CA SER A 310 3.21 32.27 -1.90
C SER A 310 1.90 33.04 -1.71
N PHE A 311 0.86 32.71 -2.47
CA PHE A 311 -0.47 33.31 -2.35
C PHE A 311 -1.18 32.81 -1.09
N LEU A 312 -1.13 31.49 -0.85
CA LEU A 312 -1.69 30.87 0.34
C LEU A 312 -1.03 31.40 1.63
N ALA A 313 0.31 31.50 1.63
CA ALA A 313 1.07 32.03 2.76
C ALA A 313 0.73 33.51 3.06
N ARG A 314 0.66 34.36 2.02
CA ARG A 314 0.33 35.79 2.17
C ARG A 314 -1.09 36.03 2.69
N ASN A 315 -2.02 35.12 2.40
CA ASN A 315 -3.44 35.24 2.78
C ASN A 315 -3.81 34.34 3.98
N ASN A 316 -2.84 33.71 4.66
CA ASN A 316 -3.05 32.79 5.77
C ASN A 316 -4.04 31.65 5.46
N LEU A 317 -4.05 31.16 4.22
CA LEU A 317 -4.90 30.04 3.81
C LEU A 317 -4.17 28.71 4.07
N PRO A 318 -4.78 27.79 4.85
CA PRO A 318 -4.14 26.51 5.15
C PRO A 318 -4.11 25.59 3.93
N ARG A 319 -3.01 24.84 3.76
CA ARG A 319 -2.97 23.70 2.84
C ARG A 319 -3.75 22.54 3.48
N VAL A 320 -4.91 22.22 2.93
CA VAL A 320 -5.81 21.21 3.50
C VAL A 320 -5.39 19.82 3.04
N ASN A 321 -5.20 18.89 3.99
CA ASN A 321 -5.02 17.47 3.71
C ASN A 321 -6.30 16.71 4.06
N LEU A 322 -7.04 16.29 3.03
CA LEU A 322 -8.28 15.54 3.20
C LEU A 322 -8.04 14.03 3.43
N THR A 323 -6.81 13.56 3.26
CA THR A 323 -6.48 12.13 3.34
C THR A 323 -6.02 11.66 4.71
N GLU A 324 -5.48 12.55 5.54
CA GLU A 324 -4.80 12.21 6.78
C GLU A 324 -5.67 11.35 7.72
N ARG A 325 -6.90 11.81 7.98
CA ARG A 325 -7.80 11.11 8.91
C ARG A 325 -8.20 9.73 8.40
N SER A 326 -8.53 9.62 7.11
CA SER A 326 -8.89 8.34 6.49
C SER A 326 -7.69 7.39 6.44
N ALA A 327 -6.49 7.92 6.18
CA ALA A 327 -5.26 7.13 6.19
C ALA A 327 -4.96 6.57 7.59
N ILE A 328 -5.16 7.35 8.66
CA ILE A 328 -5.05 6.86 10.05
C ILE A 328 -6.02 5.71 10.30
N VAL A 329 -7.28 5.85 9.89
CA VAL A 329 -8.30 4.79 10.07
C VAL A 329 -7.92 3.52 9.31
N LEU A 330 -7.53 3.62 8.05
CA LEU A 330 -7.14 2.47 7.23
C LEU A 330 -5.87 1.79 7.76
N ASN A 331 -4.88 2.57 8.23
CA ASN A 331 -3.69 2.01 8.87
C ASN A 331 -4.05 1.28 10.17
N ASN A 332 -4.96 1.82 10.99
CA ASN A 332 -5.44 1.13 12.19
C ASN A 332 -6.16 -0.18 11.86
N ILE A 333 -6.92 -0.22 10.76
CA ILE A 333 -7.55 -1.47 10.26
C ILE A 333 -6.47 -2.50 9.91
N SER A 334 -5.44 -2.11 9.15
CA SER A 334 -4.30 -2.98 8.83
C SER A 334 -3.61 -3.49 10.09
N SER A 335 -3.25 -2.61 11.03
CA SER A 335 -2.55 -2.98 12.25
C SER A 335 -3.39 -3.88 13.16
N TYR A 336 -4.70 -3.65 13.24
CA TYR A 336 -5.59 -4.52 14.00
C TYR A 336 -5.69 -5.91 13.38
N ALA A 337 -5.81 -6.01 12.04
CA ALA A 337 -5.85 -7.28 11.34
C ALA A 337 -4.59 -8.11 11.59
N ASP A 338 -3.41 -7.47 11.51
CA ASP A 338 -2.11 -8.08 11.83
C ASP A 338 -2.05 -8.56 13.29
N ALA A 339 -2.45 -7.71 14.23
CA ALA A 339 -2.43 -8.04 15.65
C ALA A 339 -3.37 -9.23 15.99
N ARG A 340 -4.57 -9.26 15.43
CA ARG A 340 -5.50 -10.38 15.63
C ARG A 340 -4.95 -11.66 15.01
N TYR A 341 -4.46 -11.60 13.76
CA TYR A 341 -3.86 -12.76 13.11
C TYR A 341 -2.74 -13.36 13.96
N ALA A 342 -1.84 -12.53 14.48
CA ALA A 342 -0.75 -12.98 15.36
C ALA A 342 -1.27 -13.64 16.65
N ARG A 343 -2.33 -13.09 17.28
CA ARG A 343 -2.97 -13.69 18.47
C ARG A 343 -3.57 -15.06 18.14
N VAL A 344 -4.30 -15.17 17.03
CA VAL A 344 -4.94 -16.43 16.60
C VAL A 344 -3.89 -17.47 16.24
N ALA A 345 -2.87 -17.11 15.46
CA ALA A 345 -1.77 -18.01 15.11
C ALA A 345 -1.04 -18.53 16.37
N THR A 346 -0.81 -17.66 17.35
CA THR A 346 -0.22 -18.05 18.64
C THR A 346 -1.12 -19.02 19.41
N ALA A 347 -2.44 -18.75 19.46
CA ALA A 347 -3.40 -19.63 20.13
C ALA A 347 -3.47 -21.01 19.47
N VAL A 348 -3.58 -21.04 18.13
CA VAL A 348 -3.59 -22.28 17.33
C VAL A 348 -2.30 -23.08 17.55
N ALA A 349 -1.12 -22.45 17.48
CA ALA A 349 0.15 -23.12 17.70
C ALA A 349 0.24 -23.75 19.10
N LYS A 350 -0.20 -23.01 20.14
CA LYS A 350 -0.25 -23.53 21.52
C LYS A 350 -1.22 -24.70 21.66
N LEU A 351 -2.40 -24.62 21.03
CA LEU A 351 -3.39 -25.70 21.07
C LEU A 351 -2.92 -26.96 20.35
N LEU A 352 -2.30 -26.82 19.18
CA LEU A 352 -1.70 -27.94 18.46
C LEU A 352 -0.60 -28.62 19.28
N GLU A 353 0.25 -27.83 19.94
CA GLU A 353 1.27 -28.36 20.83
C GLU A 353 0.65 -29.06 22.06
N GLY A 354 -0.38 -28.47 22.66
CA GLY A 354 -1.15 -29.08 23.75
C GLY A 354 -1.78 -30.42 23.34
N MET A 355 -2.40 -30.49 22.17
CA MET A 355 -2.95 -31.74 21.60
C MET A 355 -1.85 -32.78 21.35
N ARG A 356 -0.67 -32.36 20.87
CA ARG A 356 0.49 -33.23 20.67
C ARG A 356 0.97 -33.82 22.00
N LEU A 357 1.08 -32.99 23.03
CA LEU A 357 1.44 -33.40 24.39
C LEU A 357 0.40 -34.35 24.98
N ARG A 358 -0.90 -34.05 24.82
CA ARG A 358 -2.00 -34.92 25.26
C ARG A 358 -1.97 -36.27 24.57
N ARG A 359 -1.74 -36.31 23.25
CA ARG A 359 -1.54 -37.54 22.49
C ARG A 359 -0.39 -38.37 23.07
N GLY A 360 0.77 -37.74 23.30
CA GLY A 360 1.91 -38.41 23.91
C GLY A 360 1.60 -38.97 25.31
N ALA A 361 0.88 -38.21 26.14
CA ALA A 361 0.46 -38.64 27.47
C ALA A 361 -0.50 -39.85 27.41
N LEU A 362 -1.48 -39.83 26.50
CA LEU A 362 -2.42 -40.94 26.31
C LEU A 362 -1.73 -42.21 25.81
N VAL A 363 -0.80 -42.09 24.84
CA VAL A 363 0.02 -43.21 24.37
C VAL A 363 0.84 -43.78 25.52
N THR A 364 1.46 -42.92 26.33
CA THR A 364 2.27 -43.33 27.48
C THR A 364 1.40 -44.00 28.56
N SER A 365 0.19 -43.50 28.82
CA SER A 365 -0.71 -44.10 29.81
C SER A 365 -1.22 -45.48 29.40
N GLN A 366 -1.40 -45.71 28.09
CA GLN A 366 -1.81 -47.00 27.55
C GLN A 366 -0.64 -47.97 27.34
N ALA A 367 0.59 -47.49 27.39
CA ALA A 367 1.79 -48.31 27.22
C ALA A 367 2.11 -49.15 28.47
N ASN A 368 2.76 -50.29 28.26
CA ASN A 368 3.24 -51.15 29.35
C ASN A 368 4.42 -50.50 30.13
N ALA A 369 4.78 -51.07 31.29
CA ALA A 369 5.80 -50.49 32.18
C ALA A 369 7.17 -50.32 31.52
N ALA A 370 7.61 -51.29 30.71
CA ALA A 370 8.88 -51.22 29.98
C ALA A 370 8.89 -50.07 28.96
N THR A 371 7.82 -49.94 28.17
CA THR A 371 7.67 -48.85 27.20
C THR A 371 7.59 -47.48 27.88
N ARG A 372 6.92 -47.37 29.04
CA ARG A 372 6.90 -46.13 29.83
C ARG A 372 8.30 -45.73 30.31
N GLN A 373 9.12 -46.68 30.75
CA GLN A 373 10.51 -46.41 31.15
C GLN A 373 11.36 -45.95 29.96
N THR A 374 11.21 -46.58 28.79
CA THR A 374 11.89 -46.16 27.55
C THR A 374 11.48 -44.74 27.14
N LEU A 375 10.19 -44.42 27.20
CA LEU A 375 9.68 -43.07 26.88
C LEU A 375 10.18 -42.02 27.87
N ALA A 376 10.21 -42.33 29.17
CA ALA A 376 10.77 -41.45 30.19
C ALA A 376 12.26 -41.17 29.93
N THR A 377 13.04 -42.22 29.62
CA THR A 377 14.47 -42.10 29.30
C THR A 377 14.70 -41.26 28.04
N ALA A 378 13.91 -41.50 26.99
CA ALA A 378 13.96 -40.70 25.75
C ALA A 378 13.58 -39.23 25.99
N ALA A 379 12.59 -38.96 26.86
CA ALA A 379 12.20 -37.60 27.22
C ALA A 379 13.31 -36.88 28.01
N THR A 380 13.95 -37.57 28.96
CA THR A 380 15.12 -37.04 29.68
C THR A 380 16.27 -36.74 28.72
N LEU A 381 16.56 -37.64 27.77
CA LEU A 381 17.60 -37.43 26.77
C LEU A 381 17.29 -36.21 25.90
N LYS A 382 16.08 -36.12 25.36
CA LYS A 382 15.64 -34.97 24.54
C LYS A 382 15.70 -33.65 25.30
N ALA A 383 15.29 -33.64 26.58
CA ALA A 383 15.40 -32.47 27.44
C ALA A 383 16.86 -32.07 27.66
N SER A 384 17.74 -33.06 27.84
CA SER A 384 19.19 -32.84 27.98
C SER A 384 19.80 -32.23 26.72
N GLU A 385 19.46 -32.77 25.55
CA GLU A 385 19.91 -32.27 24.25
C GLU A 385 19.42 -30.84 24.00
N ALA A 386 18.14 -30.55 24.26
CA ALA A 386 17.57 -29.23 24.08
C ALA A 386 18.19 -28.19 25.03
N PHE A 387 18.39 -28.56 26.30
CA PHE A 387 19.03 -27.69 27.28
C PHE A 387 20.49 -27.41 26.91
N LEU A 388 21.24 -28.45 26.50
CA LEU A 388 22.60 -28.30 26.01
C LEU A 388 22.67 -27.42 24.75
N ALA A 389 21.76 -27.61 23.79
CA ALA A 389 21.70 -26.79 22.58
C ALA A 389 21.44 -25.32 22.91
N ASN A 390 20.50 -25.03 23.84
CA ASN A 390 20.23 -23.67 24.28
C ASN A 390 21.45 -23.05 25.01
N ALA A 391 22.08 -23.82 25.90
CA ALA A 391 23.30 -23.41 26.58
C ALA A 391 24.40 -23.07 25.56
N ASN A 392 24.67 -23.96 24.60
CA ASN A 392 25.68 -23.75 23.56
C ASN A 392 25.36 -22.51 22.71
N GLN A 393 24.10 -22.33 22.30
CA GLN A 393 23.66 -21.16 21.53
C GLN A 393 23.94 -19.86 22.31
N ARG A 394 23.58 -19.81 23.59
CA ARG A 394 23.85 -18.65 24.45
C ARG A 394 25.34 -18.40 24.63
N THR A 395 26.14 -19.43 24.88
CA THR A 395 27.60 -19.29 25.00
C THR A 395 28.26 -18.84 23.69
N THR A 396 27.74 -19.26 22.54
CA THR A 396 28.23 -18.82 21.23
C THR A 396 27.91 -17.35 21.00
N ALA A 397 26.67 -16.94 21.26
CA ALA A 397 26.22 -15.55 21.12
C ALA A 397 26.99 -14.59 22.04
N LEU A 398 27.38 -15.06 23.24
CA LEU A 398 28.12 -14.28 24.23
C LEU A 398 29.39 -13.65 23.64
N TRP A 399 30.14 -14.42 22.85
CA TRP A 399 31.45 -14.04 22.31
C TRP A 399 31.41 -13.49 20.88
N GLN A 400 30.23 -13.40 20.25
CA GLN A 400 30.09 -12.71 18.97
C GLN A 400 30.38 -11.22 19.11
N LEU A 401 31.05 -10.61 18.12
CA LEU A 401 31.33 -9.18 18.15
C LEU A 401 30.01 -8.38 17.99
N PRO A 402 29.77 -7.35 18.84
CA PRO A 402 28.59 -6.51 18.69
C PRO A 402 28.68 -5.62 17.42
N PRO A 403 27.57 -4.98 17.00
CA PRO A 403 27.60 -4.01 15.91
C PRO A 403 28.47 -2.80 16.24
N ARG A 404 29.03 -2.15 15.21
CA ARG A 404 29.87 -0.95 15.33
C ARG A 404 29.14 0.30 14.85
N SER A 405 29.48 1.45 15.43
CA SER A 405 29.09 2.76 14.93
C SER A 405 29.66 3.01 13.53
N THR A 406 28.95 3.79 12.72
CA THR A 406 29.32 4.00 11.32
C THR A 406 30.52 4.92 11.20
N LYS A 407 30.59 5.97 12.02
CA LYS A 407 31.63 7.00 11.94
C LYS A 407 32.88 6.63 12.74
N LEU A 408 32.71 6.37 14.03
CA LEU A 408 33.85 6.13 14.94
C LEU A 408 34.33 4.67 14.96
N LYS A 409 33.60 3.75 14.33
CA LYS A 409 33.90 2.31 14.26
C LYS A 409 34.04 1.63 15.63
N TYR A 410 33.47 2.23 16.68
CA TYR A 410 33.43 1.63 18.02
C TYR A 410 32.21 0.74 18.19
N PHE A 411 32.35 -0.28 19.02
CA PHE A 411 31.30 -1.24 19.30
C PHE A 411 30.19 -0.65 20.18
N PHE A 412 28.92 -0.98 19.90
CA PHE A 412 27.82 -0.76 20.84
C PHE A 412 27.89 -1.81 21.95
N LEU A 413 27.94 -1.37 23.20
CA LEU A 413 28.31 -2.20 24.35
C LEU A 413 27.13 -2.55 25.26
N ALA A 414 25.98 -1.88 25.13
CA ALA A 414 24.85 -2.11 26.03
C ALA A 414 24.25 -3.51 25.89
N SER A 415 24.14 -4.04 24.66
CA SER A 415 23.66 -5.41 24.46
C SER A 415 24.58 -6.44 25.09
N LYS A 416 25.90 -6.22 25.03
CA LYS A 416 26.89 -7.13 25.63
C LYS A 416 26.77 -7.19 27.14
N HIS A 417 26.52 -6.07 27.80
CA HIS A 417 26.23 -6.08 29.23
C HIS A 417 25.08 -7.03 29.56
N VAL A 418 23.95 -6.91 28.84
CA VAL A 418 22.76 -7.76 29.04
C VAL A 418 23.06 -9.23 28.78
N ASP A 419 23.79 -9.55 27.71
CA ASP A 419 24.16 -10.93 27.38
C ASP A 419 24.95 -11.58 28.52
N PHE A 420 26.00 -10.90 29.01
CA PHE A 420 26.86 -11.40 30.08
C PHE A 420 26.13 -11.48 31.44
N GLU A 421 25.26 -10.50 31.74
CA GLU A 421 24.41 -10.54 32.94
C GLU A 421 23.44 -11.72 32.89
N SER A 422 22.84 -11.99 31.73
CA SER A 422 21.88 -13.10 31.55
C SER A 422 22.51 -14.48 31.79
N ILE A 423 23.80 -14.64 31.50
CA ILE A 423 24.53 -15.88 31.77
C ILE A 423 24.73 -16.06 33.28
N LEU A 424 25.10 -15.00 34.01
CA LEU A 424 25.28 -15.05 35.46
C LEU A 424 23.96 -15.33 36.20
N GLN A 425 22.81 -14.90 35.66
CA GLN A 425 21.49 -15.24 36.22
C GLN A 425 21.20 -16.75 36.21
N LEU A 426 21.90 -17.54 35.38
CA LEU A 426 21.76 -19.00 35.33
C LEU A 426 22.66 -19.74 36.34
N GLU A 427 23.56 -19.04 37.02
CA GLU A 427 24.50 -19.65 37.98
C GLU A 427 23.79 -20.37 39.14
N PRO A 428 22.74 -19.82 39.79
CA PRO A 428 22.03 -20.51 40.86
C PRO A 428 21.35 -21.80 40.39
N LEU A 429 20.86 -21.82 39.14
CA LEU A 429 20.25 -23.02 38.53
C LEU A 429 21.30 -24.11 38.33
N CYS A 430 22.49 -23.72 37.90
CA CYS A 430 23.58 -24.66 37.67
C CYS A 430 24.39 -25.00 38.93
N ALA A 431 24.19 -24.33 40.06
CA ALA A 431 24.86 -24.66 41.32
C ALA A 431 24.28 -25.93 41.96
N ASN A 432 22.96 -26.14 41.85
CA ASN A 432 22.23 -27.19 42.58
C ASN A 432 21.74 -28.34 41.69
N VAL A 433 22.42 -28.60 40.58
CA VAL A 433 22.05 -29.72 39.71
C VAL A 433 22.36 -31.03 40.42
N SER A 434 21.36 -31.91 40.52
CA SER A 434 21.50 -33.24 41.07
C SER A 434 21.19 -34.30 40.01
N THR A 435 21.98 -35.37 40.02
CA THR A 435 21.79 -36.55 39.16
C THR A 435 20.50 -37.32 39.48
N THR A 436 19.87 -37.08 40.62
CA THR A 436 18.63 -37.76 41.02
C THR A 436 17.36 -36.94 40.78
N SER A 437 17.42 -35.60 40.85
CA SER A 437 16.23 -34.73 40.67
C SER A 437 16.22 -33.95 39.35
N THR A 438 17.39 -33.62 38.79
CA THR A 438 17.52 -32.85 37.54
C THR A 438 18.61 -33.41 36.62
N PRO A 439 18.64 -34.73 36.34
CA PRO A 439 19.71 -35.33 35.53
C PRO A 439 19.82 -34.74 34.13
N TRP A 440 18.73 -34.18 33.60
CA TRP A 440 18.69 -33.59 32.27
C TRP A 440 19.42 -32.25 32.15
N MET A 441 19.68 -31.55 33.26
CA MET A 441 20.38 -30.24 33.23
C MET A 441 21.91 -30.39 33.23
N GLU A 442 22.44 -31.54 33.65
CA GLU A 442 23.85 -31.70 34.01
C GLU A 442 24.80 -31.29 32.87
N THR A 443 24.60 -31.86 31.67
CA THR A 443 25.47 -31.60 30.53
C THR A 443 25.46 -30.14 30.08
N GLY A 444 24.31 -29.47 30.07
CA GLY A 444 24.22 -28.05 29.72
C GLY A 444 24.80 -27.14 30.81
N CYS A 445 24.63 -27.50 32.08
CA CYS A 445 25.21 -26.75 33.18
C CYS A 445 26.74 -26.88 33.24
N ILE A 446 27.32 -28.01 32.82
CA ILE A 446 28.77 -28.13 32.62
C ILE A 446 29.28 -27.10 31.60
N ALA A 447 28.56 -26.90 30.50
CA ALA A 447 28.92 -25.89 29.49
C ALA A 447 28.81 -24.46 30.03
N LEU A 448 27.76 -24.15 30.78
CA LEU A 448 27.54 -22.82 31.38
C LEU A 448 28.51 -22.49 32.51
N ARG A 449 28.82 -23.45 33.41
CA ARG A 449 29.75 -23.27 34.53
C ARG A 449 31.13 -22.78 34.06
N ARG A 450 31.59 -23.22 32.88
CA ARG A 450 32.84 -22.77 32.26
C ARG A 450 32.84 -21.28 31.89
N GLN A 451 31.66 -20.67 31.70
CA GLN A 451 31.53 -19.28 31.28
C GLN A 451 31.35 -18.31 32.45
N PHE A 452 30.89 -18.74 33.63
CA PHE A 452 30.54 -17.83 34.72
C PHE A 452 31.73 -16.98 35.20
N THR A 453 32.90 -17.57 35.38
CA THR A 453 34.11 -16.82 35.77
C THR A 453 34.51 -15.80 34.70
N SER A 454 34.51 -16.21 33.42
CA SER A 454 34.84 -15.33 32.30
C SER A 454 33.83 -14.18 32.15
N ALA A 455 32.54 -14.47 32.37
CA ALA A 455 31.48 -13.47 32.33
C ALA A 455 31.60 -12.45 33.46
N ARG A 456 31.90 -12.91 34.68
CA ARG A 456 32.16 -12.04 35.83
C ARG A 456 33.39 -11.17 35.61
N ASN A 457 34.47 -11.74 35.06
CA ASN A 457 35.67 -10.97 34.73
C ASN A 457 35.37 -9.93 33.65
N TYR A 458 34.61 -10.29 32.61
CA TYR A 458 34.23 -9.35 31.55
C TYR A 458 33.44 -8.15 32.10
N LEU A 459 32.41 -8.40 32.92
CA LEU A 459 31.61 -7.32 33.51
C LEU A 459 32.39 -6.49 34.54
N ASN A 460 33.24 -7.11 35.36
CA ASN A 460 33.94 -6.38 36.42
C ASN A 460 35.19 -5.65 35.95
N THR A 461 35.81 -6.10 34.85
CA THR A 461 37.13 -5.58 34.43
C THR A 461 37.14 -5.15 32.97
N THR A 462 36.87 -6.06 32.03
CA THR A 462 37.04 -5.80 30.59
C THR A 462 36.09 -4.71 30.09
N LEU A 463 34.80 -4.82 30.39
CA LEU A 463 33.77 -3.92 29.90
C LEU A 463 33.91 -2.49 30.46
N PRO A 464 34.09 -2.28 31.78
CA PRO A 464 34.37 -0.94 32.32
C PRO A 464 35.62 -0.30 31.67
N ASN A 465 36.69 -1.07 31.48
CA ASN A 465 37.91 -0.57 30.87
C ASN A 465 37.75 -0.22 29.38
N MET A 466 36.96 -1.01 28.63
CA MET A 466 36.60 -0.68 27.26
C MET A 466 35.79 0.62 27.17
N VAL A 467 34.82 0.84 28.07
CA VAL A 467 34.05 2.08 28.11
C VAL A 467 34.97 3.27 28.40
N ARG A 468 35.86 3.17 29.41
CA ARG A 468 36.85 4.24 29.72
C ARG A 468 37.75 4.59 28.54
N LEU A 469 38.25 3.57 27.85
CA LEU A 469 39.09 3.75 26.65
C LEU A 469 38.30 4.42 25.51
N ASN A 470 37.08 3.95 25.25
CA ASN A 470 36.22 4.51 24.22
C ASN A 470 35.87 5.97 24.52
N VAL A 471 35.53 6.32 25.77
CA VAL A 471 35.25 7.70 26.18
C VAL A 471 36.46 8.61 25.90
N THR A 472 37.66 8.17 26.25
CA THR A 472 38.90 8.92 25.96
C THR A 472 39.08 9.16 24.46
N ASN A 473 38.77 8.17 23.63
CA ASN A 473 38.90 8.30 22.18
C ASN A 473 37.75 9.11 21.55
N MET A 474 36.52 8.97 22.05
CA MET A 474 35.37 9.77 21.62
C MET A 474 35.58 11.26 21.92
N ARG A 475 36.20 11.58 23.07
CA ARG A 475 36.62 12.95 23.40
C ARG A 475 37.59 13.52 22.37
N ARG A 476 38.60 12.73 21.96
CA ARG A 476 39.55 13.11 20.90
C ARG A 476 38.89 13.27 19.53
N ALA A 477 37.81 12.54 19.28
CA ALA A 477 37.04 12.60 18.04
C ALA A 477 35.99 13.72 18.01
N GLY A 478 35.88 14.53 19.07
CA GLY A 478 34.99 15.69 19.13
C GLY A 478 33.54 15.37 19.51
N VAL A 479 33.27 14.23 20.17
CA VAL A 479 31.95 13.93 20.73
C VAL A 479 31.65 14.89 21.90
N SER A 480 30.39 15.30 22.04
CA SER A 480 29.94 16.25 23.07
C SER A 480 30.38 15.87 24.48
N GLU A 481 31.10 16.76 25.15
CA GLU A 481 31.61 16.53 26.51
C GLU A 481 30.49 16.27 27.52
N ALA A 482 29.31 16.88 27.34
CA ALA A 482 28.16 16.65 28.20
C ALA A 482 27.69 15.18 28.19
N LEU A 483 27.76 14.51 27.03
CA LEU A 483 27.42 13.09 26.92
C LEU A 483 28.52 12.20 27.52
N LEU A 484 29.78 12.60 27.38
CA LEU A 484 30.92 11.83 27.90
C LEU A 484 31.01 11.90 29.43
N VAL A 485 30.70 13.06 30.03
CA VAL A 485 30.62 13.24 31.49
C VAL A 485 29.54 12.35 32.10
N ASP A 486 28.41 12.16 31.42
CA ASP A 486 27.33 11.28 31.88
C ASP A 486 27.79 9.80 31.95
N VAL A 487 28.53 9.35 30.93
CA VAL A 487 29.16 8.01 30.92
C VAL A 487 30.14 7.85 32.08
N GLU A 488 31.03 8.82 32.29
CA GLU A 488 32.04 8.79 33.36
C GLU A 488 31.39 8.83 34.74
N THR A 489 30.33 9.62 34.91
CA THR A 489 29.55 9.69 36.16
C THR A 489 28.94 8.33 36.51
N HIS A 490 28.32 7.66 35.55
CA HIS A 490 27.77 6.32 35.77
C HIS A 490 28.86 5.27 36.05
N LEU A 491 30.00 5.34 35.37
CA LEU A 491 31.14 4.44 35.65
C LEU A 491 31.71 4.65 37.06
N ASN A 492 31.86 5.89 37.50
CA ASN A 492 32.40 6.23 38.81
C ASN A 492 31.45 5.82 39.95
N ASN A 493 30.14 5.85 39.70
CA ASN A 493 29.11 5.36 40.61
C ASN A 493 28.92 3.83 40.57
N ALA A 494 29.82 3.08 39.90
CA ALA A 494 29.73 1.64 39.70
C ALA A 494 28.42 1.16 39.04
N ASN A 495 27.72 2.04 38.31
CA ASN A 495 26.51 1.71 37.59
C ASN A 495 26.82 1.37 36.12
N LEU A 496 27.41 0.19 35.93
CA LEU A 496 27.90 -0.23 34.61
C LEU A 496 26.79 -0.29 33.56
N ARG A 497 25.58 -0.70 33.94
CA ARG A 497 24.42 -0.78 33.03
C ARG A 497 24.07 0.60 32.45
N GLN A 498 24.00 1.63 33.29
CA GLN A 498 23.72 2.98 32.81
C GLN A 498 24.91 3.56 32.03
N ALA A 499 26.14 3.25 32.45
CA ALA A 499 27.34 3.68 31.73
C ALA A 499 27.39 3.17 30.28
N VAL A 500 27.11 1.88 30.03
CA VAL A 500 27.11 1.34 28.66
C VAL A 500 25.96 1.87 27.82
N LEU A 501 24.81 2.20 28.43
CA LEU A 501 23.68 2.82 27.74
C LEU A 501 24.02 4.26 27.32
N ALA A 502 24.55 5.07 28.23
CA ALA A 502 25.01 6.43 27.94
C ALA A 502 26.12 6.42 26.88
N HIS A 503 27.02 5.44 26.92
CA HIS A 503 28.07 5.25 25.91
C HIS A 503 27.48 5.00 24.51
N ASP A 504 26.49 4.10 24.41
CA ASP A 504 25.86 3.81 23.13
C ASP A 504 25.04 5.00 22.60
N VAL A 505 24.44 5.81 23.50
CA VAL A 505 23.79 7.08 23.14
C VAL A 505 24.82 8.07 22.58
N ALA A 506 25.97 8.23 23.22
CA ALA A 506 27.05 9.08 22.74
C ALA A 506 27.56 8.65 21.36
N LEU A 507 27.70 7.34 21.12
CA LEU A 507 28.05 6.80 19.81
C LEU A 507 27.00 7.09 18.75
N ARG A 508 25.71 6.88 19.06
CA ARG A 508 24.62 7.19 18.09
C ARG A 508 24.55 8.67 17.77
N ALA A 509 24.72 9.54 18.76
CA ALA A 509 24.76 10.99 18.55
C ALA A 509 25.94 11.40 17.66
N SER A 510 27.04 10.65 17.66
CA SER A 510 28.18 10.89 16.76
C SER A 510 27.95 10.42 15.32
N ASP A 511 27.02 9.48 15.10
CA ASP A 511 26.66 8.93 13.78
C ASP A 511 25.60 9.78 13.06
N LEU A 512 24.94 10.70 13.76
CA LEU A 512 24.11 11.79 13.19
C LEU A 512 25.03 12.93 12.69
#